data_AF-A0AAD7RXE6-F1
#
_entry.id   AF-A0AAD7RXE6-F1
#
_cell.length_a   1.000
_cell.length_b   1.000
_cell.length_c   1.000
_cell.angle_alpha   90.00
_cell.angle_beta   90.00
_cell.angle_gamma   90.00
#
_symmetry.space_group_name_H-M   'P 1'
#
loop_
_entity.id
_entity.type
_entity.pdbx_description
1 polymer ?
#
loop_
_entity_poly.entity_id
_entity_poly.type
_entity_poly.pdbx_seq_one_letter_code
_entity_poly.pdbx_strand_id
1 'polypeptide(L)'
;MYLHASNNNKAATALEYFLESTRKHGFPSRVRGDQGVENVDIARCMFQVRGCGRGSFISGKSVHNQRIERLWRDVWNVVSNIYYDVLHSLEESVVLDPSNYTHLCPICVPAPHPG
;
A
#
# COMPACT_ATOMS: atom_id res chain seq x y z
N MET A 1 2.14 2.79 14.80
CA MET A 1 2.58 2.56 13.42
C MET A 1 1.54 1.64 12.79
N TYR A 2 1.00 2.00 11.62
CA TYR A 2 -0.13 1.30 11.00
C TYR A 2 0.21 1.03 9.54
N LEU A 3 0.18 -0.24 9.11
CA LEU A 3 0.50 -0.68 7.76
C LEU A 3 -0.52 -1.72 7.32
N HIS A 4 -1.09 -1.54 6.13
CA HIS A 4 -1.98 -2.51 5.49
C HIS A 4 -1.64 -2.57 4.00
N ALA A 5 -1.68 -3.77 3.42
CA ALA A 5 -1.49 -3.98 1.99
C ALA A 5 -2.85 -4.10 1.28
N SER A 6 -2.90 -3.63 0.04
CA SER A 6 -4.05 -3.75 -0.87
C SER A 6 -3.56 -4.09 -2.27
N ASN A 7 -4.39 -4.79 -3.04
CA ASN A 7 -4.15 -5.09 -4.45
C ASN A 7 -4.64 -3.98 -5.42
N ASN A 8 -5.09 -2.85 -4.89
CA ASN A 8 -5.56 -1.71 -5.68
C ASN A 8 -5.23 -0.39 -4.99
N ASN A 9 -5.20 0.69 -5.77
CA ASN A 9 -4.84 2.04 -5.31
C ASN A 9 -6.06 3.01 -5.29
N LYS A 10 -7.24 2.51 -4.89
CA LYS A 10 -8.47 3.34 -4.85
C LYS A 10 -8.47 4.26 -3.63
N ALA A 11 -8.95 5.49 -3.81
CA ALA A 11 -9.08 6.46 -2.73
C ALA A 11 -9.96 5.97 -1.56
N ALA A 12 -11.05 5.26 -1.88
CA ALA A 12 -11.92 4.65 -0.87
C ALA A 12 -11.18 3.63 0.00
N THR A 13 -10.33 2.79 -0.60
CA THR A 13 -9.54 1.79 0.12
C THR A 13 -8.47 2.45 1.00
N ALA A 14 -7.79 3.49 0.49
CA ALA A 14 -6.86 4.26 1.29
C ALA A 14 -7.55 4.96 2.49
N LEU A 15 -8.75 5.51 2.27
CA LEU A 15 -9.55 6.11 3.33
C LEU A 15 -9.98 5.06 4.38
N GLU A 16 -10.38 3.86 3.97
CA GLU A 16 -10.76 2.79 4.90
C GLU A 16 -9.63 2.45 5.88
N TYR A 17 -8.42 2.22 5.36
CA TYR A 17 -7.24 1.98 6.19
C TYR A 17 -6.89 3.16 7.09
N PHE A 18 -7.04 4.38 6.57
CA PHE A 18 -6.85 5.58 7.37
C PHE A 18 -7.83 5.63 8.54
N LEU A 19 -9.12 5.40 8.30
CA LEU A 19 -10.15 5.40 9.35
C LEU A 19 -9.98 4.27 10.36
N GLU A 20 -9.53 3.09 9.94
CA GLU A 20 -9.18 2.02 10.88
C GLU A 20 -8.00 2.42 11.79
N SER A 21 -6.98 3.05 11.22
CA SER A 21 -5.87 3.60 12.00
C SER A 21 -6.34 4.67 13.00
N THR A 22 -7.22 5.58 12.59
CA THR A 22 -7.75 6.62 13.50
C THR A 22 -8.70 6.05 14.56
N ARG A 23 -9.39 4.94 14.32
CA ARG A 23 -10.13 4.21 15.36
C ARG A 23 -9.19 3.67 16.45
N LYS A 24 -7.99 3.20 16.07
CA LYS A 24 -7.00 2.64 17.01
C LYS A 24 -6.16 3.72 17.71
N HIS A 25 -5.88 4.83 17.04
CA HIS A 25 -4.88 5.81 17.49
C HIS A 25 -5.42 7.25 17.63
N GLY A 26 -6.68 7.49 17.29
CA GLY A 26 -7.26 8.82 17.16
C GLY A 26 -6.87 9.52 15.85
N PHE A 27 -7.57 10.60 15.54
CA PHE A 27 -7.21 11.43 14.38
C PHE A 27 -5.89 12.16 14.62
N PRO A 28 -4.97 12.18 13.66
CA PRO A 28 -3.78 13.02 13.74
C PRO A 28 -4.15 14.52 13.68
N SER A 29 -3.23 15.38 14.12
CA SER A 29 -3.38 16.84 13.96
C SER A 29 -3.22 17.26 12.50
N ARG A 30 -2.25 16.66 11.80
CA ARG A 30 -1.97 16.88 10.37
C ARG A 30 -1.57 15.56 9.72
N VAL A 31 -1.97 15.37 8.47
CA VAL A 31 -1.52 14.27 7.61
C VAL A 31 -0.63 14.84 6.52
N ARG A 32 0.44 14.13 6.17
CA ARG A 32 1.26 14.44 5.00
C ARG A 32 1.12 13.32 3.99
N GLY A 33 0.83 13.67 2.74
CA GLY A 33 0.77 12.75 1.61
C GLY A 33 1.34 13.42 0.36
N ASP A 34 1.46 12.67 -0.72
CA ASP A 34 1.79 13.25 -2.01
C ASP A 34 0.53 13.81 -2.70
N GLN A 35 0.60 14.00 -4.02
CA GLN A 35 -0.51 14.46 -4.86
C GLN A 35 -1.26 13.31 -5.54
N GLY A 36 -1.10 12.07 -5.05
CA GLY A 36 -1.79 10.89 -5.56
C GLY A 36 -3.31 10.98 -5.40
N VAL A 37 -4.03 10.44 -6.39
CA VAL A 37 -5.51 10.42 -6.39
C VAL A 37 -6.07 9.54 -5.27
N GLU A 38 -5.30 8.56 -4.80
CA GLU A 38 -5.66 7.73 -3.65
C GLU A 38 -5.76 8.52 -2.34
N ASN A 39 -5.07 9.66 -2.24
CA ASN A 39 -5.04 10.47 -1.02
C ASN A 39 -6.19 11.49 -0.94
N VAL A 40 -6.98 11.63 -2.01
CA VAL A 40 -8.04 12.66 -2.11
C VAL A 40 -9.09 12.52 -1.01
N ASP A 41 -9.52 11.31 -0.72
CA ASP A 41 -10.55 11.06 0.29
C ASP A 41 -10.02 11.24 1.72
N ILE A 42 -8.74 10.92 1.96
CA ILE A 42 -8.05 11.21 3.22
C ILE A 42 -7.94 12.72 3.43
N ALA A 43 -7.54 13.47 2.40
CA ALA A 43 -7.45 14.93 2.46
C ALA A 43 -8.82 15.55 2.80
N ARG A 44 -9.88 15.11 2.09
CA ARG A 44 -11.26 15.54 2.35
C ARG A 44 -11.69 15.24 3.79
N CYS A 45 -11.44 14.03 4.27
CA CYS A 45 -11.73 13.62 5.64
C CYS A 45 -11.00 14.52 6.67
N MET A 46 -9.71 14.78 6.46
CA MET A 46 -8.92 15.63 7.35
C MET A 46 -9.40 17.09 7.36
N PHE A 47 -9.85 17.62 6.23
CA PHE A 47 -10.46 18.95 6.19
C PHE A 47 -11.79 19.00 6.96
N GLN A 48 -12.61 17.94 6.89
CA GLN A 48 -13.86 17.85 7.66
C GLN A 48 -13.59 17.75 9.17
N VAL A 49 -12.63 16.91 9.58
CA VAL A 49 -12.38 16.61 11.01
C VAL A 49 -11.52 17.67 11.70
N ARG A 50 -10.54 18.27 11.01
CA ARG A 50 -9.58 19.22 11.60
C ARG A 50 -9.74 20.65 11.10
N GLY A 51 -10.54 20.88 10.06
CA GLY A 51 -10.79 22.19 9.44
C GLY A 51 -9.85 22.51 8.27
N CYS A 52 -10.26 23.46 7.44
CA CYS A 52 -9.49 23.98 6.30
C CYS A 52 -8.44 25.03 6.74
N GLY A 53 -7.49 25.38 5.86
CA GLY A 53 -6.61 26.54 6.02
C GLY A 53 -5.46 26.42 7.04
N ARG A 54 -5.39 25.34 7.83
CA ARG A 54 -4.36 25.13 8.87
C ARG A 54 -3.29 24.09 8.55
N GLY A 55 -3.32 23.57 7.32
CA GLY A 55 -2.49 22.45 6.87
C GLY A 55 -2.91 21.10 7.48
N SER A 56 -4.22 20.83 7.61
CA SER A 56 -4.75 19.55 8.09
C SER A 56 -4.32 18.37 7.21
N PHE A 57 -4.21 18.61 5.91
CA PHE A 57 -3.50 17.76 4.97
C PHE A 57 -2.40 18.58 4.28
N ILE A 58 -1.18 18.07 4.26
CA ILE A 58 -0.02 18.68 3.64
C ILE A 58 0.32 17.82 2.42
N SER A 59 0.02 18.33 1.25
CA SER A 59 0.45 17.70 -0.01
C SER A 59 1.79 18.25 -0.45
N GLY A 60 2.66 17.40 -1.00
CA GLY A 60 3.94 17.82 -1.57
C GLY A 60 4.57 16.74 -2.42
N LYS A 61 5.70 17.05 -3.07
CA LYS A 61 6.45 16.06 -3.85
C LYS A 61 6.84 14.86 -2.97
N SER A 62 6.71 13.66 -3.50
CA SER A 62 7.03 12.38 -2.82
C SER A 62 8.42 12.37 -2.18
N VAL A 63 9.40 13.04 -2.78
CA VAL A 63 10.79 13.17 -2.28
C VAL A 63 10.92 13.76 -0.87
N HIS A 64 9.87 14.40 -0.36
CA HIS A 64 9.84 14.95 1.00
C HIS A 64 9.18 14.02 2.01
N ASN A 65 8.64 12.88 1.59
CA ASN A 65 8.01 11.88 2.44
C ASN A 65 9.06 10.88 2.97
N GLN A 66 10.24 11.37 3.36
CA GLN A 66 11.39 10.54 3.78
C GLN A 66 11.07 9.52 4.88
N ARG A 67 10.08 9.81 5.74
CA ARG A 67 9.63 8.87 6.78
C ARG A 67 8.92 7.65 6.19
N ILE A 68 8.04 7.84 5.20
CA ILE A 68 7.37 6.71 4.55
C ILE A 68 8.36 5.96 3.66
N GLU A 69 9.27 6.66 2.97
CA GLU A 69 10.32 6.01 2.17
C GLU A 69 11.27 5.18 3.02
N ARG A 70 11.66 5.65 4.21
CA ARG A 70 12.46 4.86 5.15
C ARG A 70 11.70 3.64 5.64
N LEU A 71 10.42 3.79 5.98
CA LEU A 71 9.57 2.66 6.33
C LEU A 71 9.52 1.63 5.18
N TRP A 72 9.32 2.09 3.95
CA TRP A 72 9.29 1.19 2.80
C TRP A 72 10.62 0.42 2.62
N ARG A 73 11.77 1.04 2.91
CA ARG A 73 13.06 0.34 2.92
C ARG A 73 13.12 -0.73 4.01
N ASP A 74 12.60 -0.45 5.20
CA ASP A 74 12.59 -1.43 6.30
C ASP A 74 11.68 -2.61 5.96
N VAL A 75 10.48 -2.36 5.40
CA VAL A 75 9.55 -3.40 4.92
C VAL A 75 10.19 -4.22 3.80
N TRP A 76 10.87 -3.57 2.86
CA TRP A 76 11.58 -4.25 1.79
C TRP A 76 12.64 -5.21 2.35
N ASN A 77 13.53 -4.70 3.21
CA ASN A 77 14.65 -5.47 3.74
C ASN A 77 14.22 -6.67 4.59
N VAL A 78 13.10 -6.55 5.32
CA VAL A 78 12.67 -7.58 6.27
C VAL A 78 11.66 -8.56 5.66
N VAL A 79 10.81 -8.09 4.74
CA VAL A 79 9.66 -8.85 4.27
C VAL A 79 9.72 -9.08 2.77
N SER A 80 9.75 -8.02 1.98
CA SER A 80 9.51 -8.13 0.53
C SER A 80 10.68 -8.72 -0.25
N ASN A 81 11.92 -8.54 0.21
CA ASN A 81 13.10 -9.04 -0.48
C ASN A 81 13.11 -10.58 -0.59
N ILE A 82 12.61 -11.28 0.43
CA ILE A 82 12.52 -12.76 0.41
C ILE A 82 11.62 -13.24 -0.73
N TYR A 83 10.46 -12.60 -0.90
CA TYR A 83 9.54 -12.95 -1.98
C TYR A 83 10.08 -12.53 -3.34
N TYR A 84 10.78 -11.41 -3.41
CA TYR A 84 11.46 -10.96 -4.63
C TYR A 84 12.47 -12.00 -5.11
N ASP A 85 13.38 -12.44 -4.23
CA ASP A 85 14.40 -13.43 -4.54
C ASP A 85 13.77 -14.77 -4.99
N VAL A 86 12.75 -15.25 -4.28
CA VAL A 86 12.05 -16.49 -4.63
C VAL A 86 11.37 -16.38 -6.00
N LEU A 87 10.59 -15.32 -6.23
CA LEU A 87 9.89 -15.14 -7.51
C LEU A 87 10.87 -15.00 -8.68
N HIS A 88 11.98 -14.30 -8.48
CA HIS A 88 12.98 -14.13 -9.53
C HIS A 88 13.73 -15.43 -9.81
N SER A 89 14.04 -16.24 -8.80
CA SER A 89 14.61 -17.58 -9.00
C SER A 89 13.66 -18.53 -9.75
N LEU A 90 12.35 -18.37 -9.55
CA LEU A 90 11.31 -19.13 -10.26
C LEU A 90 11.13 -18.66 -11.71
N GLU A 91 11.38 -17.39 -12.00
CA GLU A 91 11.43 -16.83 -13.35
C GLU A 91 12.67 -17.33 -14.11
N GLU A 92 13.85 -17.27 -13.49
CA GLU A 92 15.11 -17.78 -14.07
C GLU A 92 15.06 -19.28 -14.37
N SER A 93 14.33 -20.05 -13.57
CA SER A 93 14.12 -21.49 -13.79
C SER A 93 13.00 -21.81 -14.80
N VAL A 94 12.40 -20.81 -15.45
CA VAL A 94 11.32 -20.94 -16.47
C VAL A 94 10.05 -21.63 -15.91
N VAL A 95 9.88 -21.62 -14.59
CA VAL A 95 8.69 -22.14 -13.90
C VAL A 95 7.59 -21.07 -13.81
N LEU A 96 7.98 -19.79 -13.81
CA LEU A 96 7.11 -18.64 -13.96
C LEU A 96 7.39 -17.96 -15.31
N ASP A 97 6.41 -17.97 -16.22
CA ASP A 97 6.43 -17.15 -17.44
C ASP A 97 5.62 -15.86 -17.18
N PRO A 98 6.26 -14.67 -17.12
CA PRO A 98 5.59 -13.38 -16.92
C PRO A 98 4.59 -13.02 -18.02
N SER A 99 4.70 -13.66 -19.19
CA SER A 99 3.84 -13.47 -20.36
C SER A 99 2.57 -14.31 -20.29
N ASN A 100 2.52 -15.27 -19.37
CA ASN A 100 1.42 -16.19 -19.20
C ASN A 100 0.50 -15.75 -18.05
N TYR A 101 -0.70 -15.29 -18.40
CA TYR A 101 -1.71 -14.76 -17.48
C TYR A 101 -2.12 -15.74 -16.36
N THR A 102 -1.89 -17.04 -16.55
CA THR A 102 -2.19 -18.08 -15.54
C THR A 102 -1.17 -18.10 -14.41
N HIS A 103 0.08 -17.66 -14.66
CA HIS A 103 1.17 -17.58 -13.67
C HIS A 103 1.20 -16.25 -12.91
N LEU A 104 0.43 -15.26 -13.37
CA LEU A 104 0.26 -13.94 -12.72
C LEU A 104 -0.75 -13.95 -11.55
N CYS A 105 -1.42 -15.09 -11.30
CA CYS A 105 -2.27 -15.30 -10.12
C CYS A 105 -1.47 -16.06 -9.05
N PRO A 106 -1.34 -15.55 -7.81
CA PRO A 106 -0.53 -16.21 -6.80
C PRO A 106 -1.20 -17.52 -6.38
N ILE A 107 -0.56 -18.65 -6.71
CA ILE A 107 -0.78 -19.99 -6.16
C ILE A 107 -2.25 -20.45 -6.25
N CYS A 108 -2.70 -20.77 -7.46
CA CYS A 108 -3.77 -21.75 -7.60
C CYS A 108 -3.18 -23.14 -7.30
N VAL A 109 -3.31 -23.61 -6.06
CA VAL A 109 -3.21 -25.04 -5.75
C VAL A 109 -4.20 -25.76 -6.67
N PRO A 110 -3.78 -26.72 -7.51
CA PRO A 110 -4.74 -27.50 -8.27
C PRO A 110 -5.64 -28.25 -7.28
N ALA A 111 -6.95 -27.94 -7.33
CA ALA A 111 -7.95 -28.76 -6.68
C ALA A 111 -7.79 -30.21 -7.17
N PRO A 112 -7.90 -31.23 -6.31
CA PRO A 112 -7.79 -32.61 -6.75
C PRO A 112 -8.91 -32.91 -7.75
N HIS A 113 -8.53 -33.46 -8.90
CA HIS A 113 -9.47 -33.96 -9.90
C HIS A 113 -10.42 -34.99 -9.28
N PRO A 114 -11.74 -34.94 -9.56
CA PRO A 114 -12.61 -36.06 -9.29
C PRO A 114 -12.53 -37.06 -10.45
N GLY A 115 -12.23 -38.32 -10.10
CA GLY A 115 -12.65 -39.56 -10.78
C GLY A 115 -12.35 -39.71 -12.27
#